data_AF-A0A416I133-F1
#
_entry.id   AF-A0A416I133-F1
#
_cell.length_a   1.000
_cell.length_b   1.000
_cell.length_c   1.000
_cell.angle_alpha   90.00
_cell.angle_beta   90.00
_cell.angle_gamma   90.00
#
_symmetry.space_group_name_H-M   'P 1'
#
loop_
_entity.id
_entity.type
_entity.pdbx_description
1 polymer ?
#
loop_
_entity_poly.entity_id
_entity_poly.type
_entity_poly.pdbx_seq_one_letter_code
_entity_poly.pdbx_strand_id
1 'polypeptide(L)'
;MDKEDLLLQIVLRYRNELQKKIHDRKVEMEQDDNTHYIVYNALGFTSKEGSEIDYQQNVGRFLYKYAGSLLEELAINCFKQAFPQAEEKVKLLNTIDQSPKHIEIDCLVGEKAYEIKWKDATTDGDHIKKEHKRVRVIKNAGYVPVRIMFFEPNRNQAKHIQVTLRKLYEDIGGEYYAGEEAWDYMLKETGIDLKELFNRMKE
;
A
#
# COMPACT_ATOMS: atom_id res chain seq x y z
N MET A 1 18.87 12.98 -16.45
CA MET A 1 17.85 13.23 -15.41
C MET A 1 18.36 12.53 -14.17
N ASP A 2 18.54 13.26 -13.08
CA ASP A 2 19.05 12.67 -11.84
C ASP A 2 18.08 11.57 -11.37
N LYS A 3 18.60 10.53 -10.73
CA LYS A 3 17.80 9.43 -10.17
C LYS A 3 16.77 9.97 -9.17
N GLU A 4 17.16 11.00 -8.43
CA GLU A 4 16.29 11.70 -7.48
C GLU A 4 15.22 12.55 -8.18
N ASP A 5 15.53 13.20 -9.32
CA ASP A 5 14.57 14.05 -10.05
C ASP A 5 13.30 13.28 -10.40
N LEU A 6 13.43 12.03 -10.87
CA LEU A 6 12.29 11.19 -11.22
C LEU A 6 11.37 10.94 -10.01
N LEU A 7 11.97 10.59 -8.87
CA LEU A 7 11.22 10.29 -7.64
C LEU A 7 10.50 11.54 -7.12
N LEU A 8 11.15 12.71 -7.21
CA LEU A 8 10.53 13.99 -6.89
C LEU A 8 9.32 14.29 -7.78
N GLN A 9 9.44 14.05 -9.09
CA GLN A 9 8.32 14.25 -10.02
C GLN A 9 7.13 13.33 -9.70
N ILE A 10 7.38 12.08 -9.31
CA ILE A 10 6.33 11.15 -8.86
C ILE A 10 5.61 11.73 -7.63
N VAL A 11 6.35 12.18 -6.62
CA VAL A 11 5.74 12.76 -5.40
C VAL A 11 4.89 13.99 -5.73
N LEU A 12 5.40 14.91 -6.55
CA LEU A 12 4.68 16.12 -6.95
C LEU A 12 3.40 15.79 -7.73
N ARG A 13 3.46 14.79 -8.61
CA ARG A 13 2.29 14.31 -9.35
C ARG A 13 1.21 13.78 -8.40
N TYR A 14 1.55 12.85 -7.50
CA TYR A 14 0.59 12.31 -6.52
C TYR A 14 0.01 13.39 -5.60
N ARG A 15 0.84 14.37 -5.19
CA ARG A 15 0.38 15.52 -4.40
C ARG A 15 -0.69 16.31 -5.14
N ASN A 16 -0.42 16.69 -6.39
CA ASN A 16 -1.36 17.47 -7.20
C ASN A 16 -2.65 16.69 -7.49
N GLU A 17 -2.54 15.42 -7.85
CA GLU A 17 -3.69 14.56 -8.11
C GLU A 17 -4.56 14.35 -6.85
N LEU A 18 -3.95 14.17 -5.67
CA LEU A 18 -4.69 14.05 -4.42
C LEU A 18 -5.46 15.33 -4.08
N GLN A 19 -4.79 16.49 -4.16
CA GLN A 19 -5.42 17.78 -3.87
C GLN A 19 -6.58 18.05 -4.83
N LYS A 20 -6.40 17.76 -6.12
CA LYS A 20 -7.49 17.82 -7.11
C LYS A 20 -8.64 16.89 -6.73
N LYS A 21 -8.35 15.62 -6.39
CA LYS A 21 -9.40 14.65 -6.07
C LYS A 21 -10.21 15.02 -4.83
N ILE A 22 -9.57 15.61 -3.81
CA ILE A 22 -10.24 16.15 -2.62
C ILE A 22 -11.15 17.32 -2.99
N HIS A 23 -10.64 18.25 -3.81
CA HIS A 23 -11.41 19.40 -4.29
C HIS A 23 -12.64 18.97 -5.11
N ASP A 24 -12.45 18.12 -6.11
CA ASP A 24 -13.52 17.61 -6.97
C ASP A 24 -14.61 16.94 -6.13
N ARG A 25 -14.22 16.10 -5.15
CA ARG A 25 -15.20 15.44 -4.29
C ARG A 25 -15.97 16.42 -3.40
N LYS A 26 -15.32 17.48 -2.91
CA LYS A 26 -16.00 18.53 -2.14
C LYS A 26 -17.12 19.18 -2.96
N VAL A 27 -16.86 19.49 -4.23
CA VAL A 27 -17.84 20.08 -5.16
C VAL A 27 -18.96 19.08 -5.47
N GLU A 28 -18.63 17.82 -5.74
CA GLU A 28 -19.64 16.77 -5.97
C GLU A 28 -20.61 16.63 -4.78
N MET A 29 -20.10 16.71 -3.55
CA MET A 29 -20.92 16.59 -2.33
C MET A 29 -21.98 17.69 -2.17
N GLU A 30 -21.83 18.84 -2.84
CA GLU A 30 -22.84 19.90 -2.84
C GLU A 30 -24.13 19.48 -3.59
N GLN A 31 -24.04 18.45 -4.43
CA GLN A 31 -25.14 17.95 -5.26
C GLN A 31 -25.64 16.56 -4.81
N ASP A 32 -25.04 15.99 -3.77
CA ASP A 32 -25.41 14.66 -3.27
C ASP A 32 -26.80 14.68 -2.62
N ASP A 33 -27.53 13.55 -2.74
CA ASP A 33 -28.71 13.30 -1.93
C ASP A 33 -28.27 12.98 -0.48
N ASN A 34 -28.75 13.81 0.45
CA ASN A 34 -28.41 13.73 1.87
C ASN A 34 -29.56 13.18 2.73
N THR A 35 -30.54 12.50 2.11
CA THR A 35 -31.70 11.93 2.81
C THR A 35 -31.30 10.94 3.91
N HIS A 36 -30.17 10.26 3.78
CA HIS A 36 -29.64 9.35 4.80
C HIS A 36 -29.29 10.02 6.13
N TYR A 37 -29.14 11.35 6.18
CA TYR A 37 -28.86 12.09 7.42
C TYR A 37 -29.95 11.93 8.48
N ILE A 38 -31.15 11.47 8.12
CA ILE A 38 -32.17 11.06 9.10
C ILE A 38 -31.63 9.98 10.06
N VAL A 39 -30.79 9.07 9.57
CA VAL A 39 -30.14 8.03 10.39
C VAL A 39 -29.09 8.65 11.31
N TYR A 40 -28.30 9.61 10.81
CA TYR A 40 -27.30 10.32 11.62
C TYR A 40 -27.98 11.12 12.75
N ASN A 41 -29.09 11.79 12.45
CA ASN A 41 -29.92 12.49 13.42
C ASN A 41 -30.47 11.55 14.50
N ALA A 42 -30.94 10.35 14.12
CA ALA A 42 -31.38 9.35 15.08
C ALA A 42 -30.24 8.85 16.00
N LEU A 43 -28.99 8.90 15.54
CA LEU A 43 -27.78 8.59 16.32
C LEU A 43 -27.23 9.79 17.11
N GLY A 44 -27.90 10.95 17.06
CA GLY A 44 -27.55 12.13 17.85
C GLY A 44 -26.61 13.12 17.17
N PHE A 45 -26.34 12.98 15.87
CA PHE A 45 -25.56 13.94 15.08
C PHE A 45 -26.48 14.84 14.27
N THR A 46 -26.16 16.14 14.21
CA THR A 46 -26.83 17.05 13.28
C THR A 46 -26.46 16.73 11.83
N SER A 47 -27.32 17.13 10.88
CA SER A 47 -27.02 17.04 9.43
C SER A 47 -25.70 17.73 9.05
N LYS A 48 -25.31 18.80 9.76
CA LYS A 48 -24.04 19.50 9.52
C LYS A 48 -22.85 18.65 9.94
N GLU A 49 -22.88 18.09 11.15
CA GLU A 49 -21.85 17.16 11.62
C GLU A 49 -21.76 15.93 10.71
N GLY A 50 -22.90 15.41 10.25
CA GLY A 50 -22.98 14.34 9.27
C GLY A 50 -22.22 14.65 7.97
N SER A 51 -22.45 15.84 7.41
CA SER A 51 -21.74 16.30 6.20
C SER A 51 -20.23 16.45 6.40
N GLU A 52 -19.81 16.99 7.56
CA GLU A 52 -18.40 17.10 7.90
C GLU A 52 -17.74 15.73 8.08
N ILE A 53 -18.42 14.78 8.71
CA ILE A 53 -17.96 13.39 8.87
C ILE A 53 -17.81 12.72 7.51
N ASP A 54 -18.83 12.79 6.65
CA ASP A 54 -18.78 12.20 5.31
C ASP A 54 -17.62 12.80 4.49
N TYR A 55 -17.38 14.11 4.59
CA TYR A 55 -16.26 14.76 3.92
C TYR A 55 -14.92 14.25 4.42
N GLN A 56 -14.72 14.21 5.74
CA GLN A 56 -13.47 13.70 6.34
C GLN A 56 -13.24 12.21 6.05
N GLN A 57 -14.31 11.41 5.99
CA GLN A 57 -14.23 10.01 5.58
C GLN A 57 -13.72 9.88 4.13
N ASN A 58 -14.22 10.71 3.21
CA ASN A 58 -13.74 10.75 1.83
C ASN A 58 -12.27 11.19 1.76
N VAL A 59 -11.89 12.26 2.45
CA VAL A 59 -10.50 12.75 2.52
C VAL A 59 -9.58 11.65 3.07
N GLY A 60 -9.95 11.01 4.18
CA GLY A 60 -9.20 9.93 4.78
C GLY A 60 -9.02 8.75 3.82
N ARG A 61 -10.08 8.33 3.12
CA ARG A 61 -10.02 7.27 2.11
C ARG A 61 -9.08 7.61 0.96
N PHE A 62 -9.14 8.84 0.45
CA PHE A 62 -8.23 9.28 -0.62
C PHE A 62 -6.79 9.31 -0.14
N LEU A 63 -6.53 9.89 1.03
CA LEU A 63 -5.19 9.95 1.60
C LEU A 63 -4.58 8.55 1.76
N TYR A 64 -5.30 7.60 2.35
CA TYR A 64 -4.83 6.22 2.53
C TYR A 64 -4.54 5.52 1.20
N LYS A 65 -5.40 5.72 0.19
CA LYS A 65 -5.19 5.16 -1.15
C LYS A 65 -3.94 5.76 -1.80
N TYR A 66 -3.83 7.08 -1.83
CA TYR A 66 -2.73 7.79 -2.47
C TYR A 66 -1.38 7.53 -1.77
N ALA A 67 -1.36 7.43 -0.43
CA ALA A 67 -0.16 7.04 0.31
C ALA A 67 0.33 5.64 -0.09
N GLY A 68 -0.60 4.69 -0.26
CA GLY A 68 -0.27 3.35 -0.74
C GLY A 68 0.29 3.33 -2.15
N SER A 69 -0.42 3.94 -3.10
CA SER A 69 0.00 3.98 -4.50
C SER A 69 1.32 4.75 -4.71
N LEU A 70 1.52 5.86 -3.99
CA LEU A 70 2.76 6.62 -4.04
C LEU A 70 3.97 5.78 -3.62
N LEU A 71 3.88 5.10 -2.46
CA LEU A 71 5.00 4.31 -1.96
C LEU A 71 5.28 3.06 -2.80
N GLU A 72 4.23 2.41 -3.32
CA GLU A 72 4.36 1.32 -4.29
C GLU A 72 5.12 1.79 -5.53
N GLU A 73 4.69 2.89 -6.15
CA GLU A 73 5.32 3.39 -7.38
C GLU A 73 6.76 3.86 -7.15
N LEU A 74 7.04 4.54 -6.04
CA LEU A 74 8.40 4.96 -5.69
C LEU A 74 9.33 3.76 -5.47
N ALA A 75 8.89 2.74 -4.73
CA ALA A 75 9.68 1.54 -4.49
C ALA A 75 9.95 0.76 -5.78
N ILE A 76 8.93 0.59 -6.64
CA ILE A 76 9.10 -0.02 -7.97
C ILE A 76 10.13 0.75 -8.80
N ASN A 77 10.08 2.10 -8.79
CA ASN A 77 11.06 2.92 -9.50
C ASN A 77 12.47 2.77 -8.92
N CYS A 78 12.62 2.64 -7.59
CA CYS A 78 13.91 2.34 -6.98
C CYS A 78 14.47 1.00 -7.48
N PHE A 79 13.63 -0.04 -7.52
CA PHE A 79 14.03 -1.35 -8.08
C PHE A 79 14.40 -1.25 -9.55
N LYS A 80 13.61 -0.59 -10.40
CA LYS A 80 13.92 -0.44 -11.84
C LYS A 80 15.21 0.33 -12.10
N GLN A 81 15.55 1.30 -11.25
CA GLN A 81 16.80 2.05 -11.36
C GLN A 81 18.04 1.24 -10.93
N ALA A 82 17.88 0.30 -9.98
CA ALA A 82 18.95 -0.59 -9.54
C ALA A 82 19.06 -1.85 -10.41
N PHE A 83 17.93 -2.33 -10.91
CA PHE A 83 17.76 -3.56 -11.68
C PHE A 83 16.91 -3.27 -12.92
N PRO A 84 17.52 -2.92 -14.06
CA PRO A 84 16.79 -2.55 -15.29
C PRO A 84 15.85 -3.64 -15.83
N GLN A 85 16.05 -4.90 -15.44
CA GLN A 85 15.21 -6.05 -15.77
C GLN A 85 14.00 -6.23 -14.85
N ALA A 86 13.81 -5.36 -13.85
CA ALA A 86 12.69 -5.46 -12.93
C ALA A 86 11.35 -5.29 -13.67
N GLU A 87 10.43 -6.22 -13.44
CA GLU A 87 9.09 -6.19 -14.02
C GLU A 87 8.09 -5.70 -12.97
N GLU A 88 7.10 -4.90 -13.38
CA GLU A 88 6.03 -4.42 -12.49
C GLU A 88 4.72 -5.13 -12.79
N LYS A 89 3.90 -5.36 -11.75
CA LYS A 89 2.53 -5.90 -11.87
C LYS A 89 2.45 -7.21 -12.64
N VAL A 90 3.40 -8.11 -12.37
CA VAL A 90 3.45 -9.45 -12.98
C VAL A 90 2.27 -10.27 -12.48
N LYS A 91 1.54 -10.90 -13.39
CA LYS A 91 0.36 -11.72 -13.07
C LYS A 91 0.69 -13.19 -13.15
N LEU A 92 0.55 -13.89 -12.02
CA LEU A 92 0.64 -15.34 -11.95
C LEU A 92 -0.76 -15.95 -11.97
N LEU A 93 -0.91 -17.08 -12.64
CA LEU A 93 -2.13 -17.87 -12.56
C LEU A 93 -2.29 -18.39 -11.13
N ASN A 94 -3.49 -18.27 -10.56
CA ASN A 94 -3.80 -18.91 -9.30
C ASN A 94 -3.88 -20.43 -9.49
N THR A 95 -2.95 -21.15 -8.84
CA THR A 95 -2.83 -22.61 -8.92
C THR A 95 -3.48 -23.33 -7.73
N ILE A 96 -4.09 -22.59 -6.80
CA ILE A 96 -4.65 -23.14 -5.55
C ILE A 96 -6.17 -23.27 -5.63
N ASP A 97 -6.85 -22.24 -6.12
CA ASP A 97 -8.31 -22.22 -6.27
C ASP A 97 -8.72 -21.39 -7.50
N GLN A 98 -10.02 -21.21 -7.70
CA GLN A 98 -10.57 -20.51 -8.87
C GLN A 98 -10.66 -18.98 -8.72
N SER A 99 -10.42 -18.42 -7.52
CA SER A 99 -10.67 -17.00 -7.26
C SER A 99 -9.71 -16.39 -6.24
N PRO A 100 -8.95 -15.33 -6.59
CA PRO A 100 -8.95 -14.65 -7.88
C PRO A 100 -8.28 -15.50 -8.98
N LYS A 101 -8.57 -15.22 -10.25
CA LYS A 101 -7.95 -15.96 -11.39
C LYS A 101 -6.43 -15.77 -11.43
N HIS A 102 -5.95 -14.59 -11.06
CA HIS A 102 -4.55 -14.26 -11.02
C HIS A 102 -4.16 -13.65 -9.67
N ILE A 103 -2.92 -13.89 -9.28
CA ILE A 103 -2.22 -13.17 -8.22
C ILE A 103 -1.30 -12.17 -8.89
N GLU A 104 -1.31 -10.93 -8.42
CA GLU A 104 -0.40 -9.87 -8.89
C GLU A 104 0.82 -9.79 -7.97
N ILE A 105 2.00 -9.68 -8.56
CA ILE A 105 3.26 -9.35 -7.91
C ILE A 105 3.53 -7.88 -8.24
N ASP A 106 3.70 -7.03 -7.21
CA ASP A 106 3.90 -5.60 -7.41
C ASP A 106 5.20 -5.33 -8.19
N CYS A 107 6.29 -6.00 -7.81
CA CYS A 107 7.56 -5.96 -8.53
C CYS A 107 8.28 -7.32 -8.52
N LEU A 108 8.80 -7.76 -9.66
CA LEU A 108 9.62 -8.95 -9.80
C LEU A 108 11.06 -8.55 -10.16
N VAL A 109 12.03 -9.00 -9.35
CA VAL A 109 13.47 -8.77 -9.60
C VAL A 109 14.19 -10.11 -9.50
N GLY A 110 14.56 -10.68 -10.65
CA GLY A 110 15.12 -12.03 -10.71
C GLY A 110 14.12 -13.05 -10.12
N GLU A 111 14.52 -13.75 -9.07
CA GLU A 111 13.65 -14.70 -8.37
C GLU A 111 12.82 -14.05 -7.24
N LYS A 112 13.07 -12.79 -6.87
CA LYS A 112 12.38 -12.12 -5.77
C LYS A 112 11.08 -11.46 -6.25
N ALA A 113 9.96 -11.93 -5.70
CA ALA A 113 8.62 -11.40 -5.97
C ALA A 113 8.16 -10.52 -4.81
N TYR A 114 8.19 -9.20 -5.02
CA TYR A 114 7.91 -8.20 -4.01
C TYR A 114 6.42 -7.89 -3.90
N GLU A 115 5.92 -7.90 -2.66
CA GLU A 115 4.67 -7.27 -2.22
C GLU A 115 5.03 -6.00 -1.45
N ILE A 116 4.58 -4.84 -1.93
CA ILE A 116 4.90 -3.54 -1.36
C ILE A 116 3.67 -3.01 -0.61
N LYS A 117 3.91 -2.55 0.62
CA LYS A 117 2.87 -1.97 1.48
C LYS A 117 3.42 -0.73 2.15
N TRP A 118 2.66 0.35 2.10
CA TRP A 118 2.98 1.51 2.94
C TRP A 118 2.71 1.20 4.41
N LYS A 119 1.55 0.61 4.71
CA LYS A 119 1.09 0.22 6.05
C LYS A 119 0.01 -0.84 5.93
N ASP A 120 0.02 -1.82 6.82
CA ASP A 120 -1.08 -2.79 6.94
C ASP A 120 -1.72 -2.69 8.33
N ALA A 121 -2.94 -2.17 8.37
CA ALA A 121 -3.73 -1.99 9.58
C ALA A 121 -4.84 -3.05 9.72
N THR A 122 -4.78 -4.14 8.95
CA THR A 122 -5.78 -5.19 9.04
C THR A 122 -5.87 -5.74 10.47
N THR A 123 -7.10 -6.04 10.87
CA THR A 123 -7.41 -6.67 12.16
C THR A 123 -8.21 -7.95 11.98
N ASP A 124 -8.57 -8.32 10.74
CA ASP A 124 -9.34 -9.51 10.44
C ASP A 124 -8.45 -10.64 9.88
N GLY A 125 -8.94 -11.87 10.03
CA GLY A 125 -8.25 -13.08 9.55
C GLY A 125 -8.46 -13.38 8.07
N ASP A 126 -9.36 -12.67 7.37
CA ASP A 126 -9.59 -12.90 5.93
C ASP A 126 -8.39 -12.43 5.11
N HIS A 127 -7.81 -11.30 5.50
CA HIS A 127 -6.57 -10.79 4.92
C HIS A 127 -5.41 -11.79 5.05
N ILE A 128 -5.29 -12.50 6.17
CA ILE A 128 -4.23 -13.52 6.38
C ILE A 128 -4.42 -14.70 5.43
N LYS A 129 -5.66 -15.19 5.25
CA LYS A 129 -5.94 -16.32 4.34
C LYS A 129 -5.59 -15.98 2.89
N LYS A 130 -5.94 -14.76 2.46
CA LYS A 130 -5.58 -14.25 1.12
C LYS A 130 -4.07 -14.18 0.93
N GLU A 131 -3.35 -13.72 1.95
CA GLU A 131 -1.89 -13.64 1.89
C GLU A 131 -1.25 -15.03 1.86
N HIS A 132 -1.72 -15.97 2.69
CA HIS A 132 -1.29 -17.37 2.66
C HIS A 132 -1.40 -17.99 1.26
N LYS A 133 -2.49 -17.70 0.56
CA LYS A 133 -2.69 -18.15 -0.82
C LYS A 133 -1.70 -17.46 -1.77
N ARG A 134 -1.59 -16.13 -1.71
CA ARG A 134 -0.67 -15.33 -2.55
C ARG A 134 0.74 -15.90 -2.49
N VAL A 135 1.28 -16.06 -1.29
CA VAL A 135 2.67 -16.46 -1.11
C VAL A 135 2.93 -17.89 -1.54
N ARG A 136 1.96 -18.80 -1.38
CA ARG A 136 2.09 -20.18 -1.86
C ARG A 136 2.01 -20.26 -3.39
N VAL A 137 1.16 -19.47 -4.04
CA VAL A 137 1.15 -19.38 -5.52
C VAL A 137 2.50 -18.89 -6.04
N ILE A 138 3.05 -17.83 -5.43
CA ILE A 138 4.37 -17.28 -5.77
C ILE A 138 5.47 -18.34 -5.60
N LYS A 139 5.49 -19.02 -4.44
CA LYS A 139 6.47 -20.08 -4.17
C LYS A 139 6.38 -21.24 -5.15
N ASN A 140 5.16 -21.70 -5.47
CA ASN A 140 4.92 -22.77 -6.43
C ASN A 140 5.36 -22.39 -7.85
N ALA A 141 5.35 -21.10 -8.19
CA ALA A 141 5.86 -20.59 -9.45
C ALA A 141 7.41 -20.49 -9.48
N GLY A 142 8.10 -20.84 -8.40
CA GLY A 142 9.56 -20.85 -8.32
C GLY A 142 10.17 -19.54 -7.78
N TYR A 143 9.35 -18.60 -7.33
CA TYR A 143 9.83 -17.31 -6.82
C TYR A 143 9.97 -17.30 -5.30
N VAL A 144 10.79 -16.38 -4.80
CA VAL A 144 10.95 -16.04 -3.38
C VAL A 144 9.99 -14.89 -3.05
N PRO A 145 8.91 -15.11 -2.29
CA PRO A 145 8.02 -14.03 -1.89
C PRO A 145 8.74 -13.11 -0.89
N VAL A 146 8.76 -11.82 -1.17
CA VAL A 146 9.35 -10.79 -0.30
C VAL A 146 8.31 -9.74 0.02
N ARG A 147 8.08 -9.44 1.29
CA ARG A 147 7.15 -8.38 1.69
C ARG A 147 7.88 -7.22 2.33
N ILE A 148 7.58 -6.02 1.84
CA ILE A 148 8.13 -4.76 2.33
C ILE A 148 6.97 -3.92 2.85
N MET A 149 6.97 -3.63 4.15
CA MET A 149 5.97 -2.78 4.79
C MET A 149 6.61 -1.57 5.50
N PHE A 150 6.53 -0.40 4.87
CA PHE A 150 7.27 0.79 5.32
C PHE A 150 6.91 1.33 6.71
N PHE A 151 5.65 1.16 7.14
CA PHE A 151 5.18 1.63 8.45
C PHE A 151 4.46 0.52 9.22
N GLU A 152 4.81 0.41 10.50
CA GLU A 152 4.10 -0.50 11.41
C GLU A 152 2.68 -0.02 11.73
N PRO A 153 1.74 -0.94 11.97
CA PRO A 153 0.45 -0.58 12.52
C PRO A 153 0.54 -0.14 13.99
N ASN A 154 -0.37 0.74 14.39
CA ASN A 154 -0.42 1.23 15.77
C ASN A 154 -1.16 0.27 16.72
N ARG A 155 -2.26 -0.34 16.25
CA ARG A 155 -3.14 -1.18 17.07
C ARG A 155 -2.47 -2.52 17.39
N ASN A 156 -2.48 -2.94 18.64
CA ASN A 156 -1.88 -4.22 19.09
C ASN A 156 -2.39 -5.43 18.29
N GLN A 157 -3.70 -5.48 18.00
CA GLN A 157 -4.27 -6.55 17.19
C GLN A 157 -3.64 -6.62 15.79
N ALA A 158 -3.47 -5.48 15.13
CA ALA A 158 -2.82 -5.43 13.82
C ALA A 158 -1.34 -5.83 13.92
N LYS A 159 -0.63 -5.42 14.98
CA LYS A 159 0.76 -5.85 15.24
C LYS A 159 0.88 -7.38 15.36
N HIS A 160 -0.03 -8.03 16.10
CA HIS A 160 -0.05 -9.50 16.21
C HIS A 160 -0.28 -10.19 14.86
N ILE A 161 -1.11 -9.62 13.99
CA ILE A 161 -1.29 -10.13 12.63
C ILE A 161 0.00 -9.99 11.82
N GLN A 162 0.71 -8.86 11.92
CA GLN A 162 1.98 -8.70 11.20
C GLN A 162 3.05 -9.70 11.68
N VAL A 163 3.08 -10.06 12.98
CA VAL A 163 3.94 -11.16 13.48
C VAL A 163 3.57 -12.50 12.83
N THR A 164 2.28 -12.75 12.64
CA THR A 164 1.80 -13.99 12.00
C THR A 164 2.16 -14.02 10.51
N LEU A 165 2.02 -12.89 9.81
CA LEU A 165 2.42 -12.74 8.41
C LEU A 165 3.95 -12.88 8.25
N ARG A 166 4.75 -12.32 9.15
CA ARG A 166 6.21 -12.51 9.14
C ARG A 166 6.58 -13.99 9.19
N LYS A 167 6.03 -14.73 10.16
CA LYS A 167 6.25 -16.18 10.29
C LYS A 167 5.82 -16.95 9.05
N LEU A 168 4.67 -16.60 8.47
CA LEU A 168 4.19 -17.18 7.21
C LEU A 168 5.23 -17.04 6.09
N TYR A 169 5.79 -15.84 5.90
CA TYR A 169 6.81 -15.62 4.89
C TYR A 169 8.09 -16.41 5.18
N GLU A 170 8.54 -16.45 6.43
CA GLU A 170 9.72 -17.21 6.84
C GLU A 170 9.54 -18.73 6.62
N ASP A 171 8.39 -19.29 7.00
CA ASP A 171 8.09 -20.72 6.95
C ASP A 171 8.09 -21.30 5.51
N ILE A 172 7.81 -20.47 4.51
CA ILE A 172 7.82 -20.86 3.09
C ILE A 172 9.13 -20.52 2.38
N GLY A 173 10.12 -20.03 3.14
CA GLY A 173 11.42 -19.58 2.62
C GLY A 173 11.33 -18.28 1.82
N GLY A 174 10.47 -17.35 2.25
CA GLY A 174 10.40 -15.97 1.80
C GLY A 174 10.99 -15.00 2.82
N GLU A 175 10.84 -13.70 2.56
CA GLU A 175 11.41 -12.61 3.37
C GLU A 175 10.35 -11.58 3.77
N TYR A 176 10.49 -10.97 4.94
CA TYR A 176 9.54 -9.99 5.46
C TYR A 176 10.26 -8.86 6.19
N TYR A 177 10.10 -7.63 5.69
CA TYR A 177 10.70 -6.43 6.24
C TYR A 177 9.61 -5.43 6.62
N ALA A 178 9.68 -4.87 7.82
CA ALA A 178 8.70 -3.87 8.27
C ALA A 178 9.32 -2.72 9.07
N GLY A 179 8.69 -1.55 9.00
CA GLY A 179 9.15 -0.36 9.70
C GLY A 179 10.55 0.05 9.22
N GLU A 180 11.46 0.29 10.16
CA GLU A 180 12.86 0.65 9.85
C GLU A 180 13.56 -0.42 9.00
N GLU A 181 13.30 -1.70 9.23
CA GLU A 181 13.89 -2.79 8.45
C GLU A 181 13.51 -2.70 6.95
N ALA A 182 12.31 -2.20 6.64
CA ALA A 182 11.87 -2.03 5.26
C ALA A 182 12.62 -0.88 4.56
N TRP A 183 12.86 0.23 5.27
CA TRP A 183 13.64 1.34 4.73
C TRP A 183 15.10 0.96 4.51
N ASP A 184 15.70 0.30 5.49
CA ASP A 184 17.08 -0.18 5.43
C ASP A 184 17.27 -1.21 4.31
N TYR A 185 16.30 -2.12 4.15
CA TYR A 185 16.30 -3.10 3.06
C TYR A 185 16.27 -2.41 1.70
N MET A 186 15.37 -1.42 1.51
CA MET A 186 15.29 -0.69 0.24
C MET A 186 16.60 0.02 -0.09
N LEU A 187 17.21 0.70 0.88
CA LEU A 187 18.51 1.35 0.70
C LEU A 187 19.59 0.33 0.34
N LYS A 188 19.68 -0.77 1.07
CA LYS A 188 20.67 -1.83 0.83
C LYS A 188 20.51 -2.47 -0.55
N GLU A 189 19.27 -2.77 -0.95
CA GLU A 189 18.98 -3.51 -2.18
C GLU A 189 19.09 -2.63 -3.43
N THR A 190 18.72 -1.34 -3.33
CA THR A 190 18.65 -0.43 -4.49
C THR A 190 19.72 0.66 -4.51
N GLY A 191 20.40 0.91 -3.40
CA GLY A 191 21.32 2.03 -3.21
C GLY A 191 20.64 3.40 -3.12
N ILE A 192 19.31 3.45 -2.97
CA ILE A 192 18.52 4.68 -2.96
C ILE A 192 17.89 4.88 -1.58
N ASP A 193 18.18 6.01 -0.94
CA ASP A 193 17.58 6.37 0.35
C ASP A 193 16.21 7.03 0.16
N LEU A 194 15.19 6.17 0.02
CA LEU A 194 13.82 6.62 -0.14
C LEU A 194 13.29 7.33 1.12
N LYS A 195 13.81 6.99 2.32
CA LYS A 195 13.39 7.61 3.57
C LYS A 195 13.87 9.05 3.64
N GLU A 196 15.10 9.30 3.22
CA GLU A 196 15.68 10.64 3.18
C GLU A 196 15.01 11.55 2.14
N LEU A 197 14.54 10.99 1.02
CA LEU A 197 13.66 11.71 0.09
C LEU A 197 12.44 12.31 0.80
N PHE A 198 11.74 11.53 1.64
CA PHE A 198 10.60 12.02 2.41
C PHE A 198 11.01 12.99 3.52
N ASN A 199 12.14 12.77 4.20
CA ASN A 199 12.63 13.68 5.25
C ASN A 199 12.89 15.09 4.71
N ARG A 200 13.47 15.20 3.51
CA ARG A 200 13.73 16.48 2.84
C ARG A 200 12.46 17.25 2.47
N MET A 201 11.29 16.59 2.50
CA MET A 201 10.00 17.18 2.19
C MET A 201 9.16 17.51 3.43
N LYS A 202 9.69 17.24 4.64
CA LYS A 202 9.01 17.60 5.88
C LYS A 202 8.95 19.13 6.01
N GLU A 203 7.87 19.58 6.65
CA GLU A 203 7.56 21.00 6.90
C GLU A 203 8.74 21.78 7.50
#